data_AF-A0A382KZV0-F1
#
_entry.id   AF-A0A382KZV0-F1
#
_cell.length_a   1.000
_cell.length_b   1.000
_cell.length_c   1.000
_cell.angle_alpha   90.00
_cell.angle_beta   90.00
_cell.angle_gamma   90.00
#
_symmetry.space_group_name_H-M   'P 1'
#
loop_
_entity.id
_entity.type
_entity.pdbx_description
1 polymer ?
#
loop_
_entity_poly.entity_id
_entity_poly.type
_entity_poly.pdbx_seq_one_letter_code
_entity_poly.pdbx_strand_id
1 'polypeptide(L)'
;MLAALASGCASGAELDTLKPQGPIARSIDTLSDPVFLIAGLVFLIIFGGTAVIWWRFRDDHSDEEFPEQVHGDLKLELLWTVVPTVILAVIAVFTLITLSDINGREDNAMALSVDGTPVSWEPEIVVVGQQWWWEYRYYFDGL
;
A
#
# COMPACT_ATOMS: atom_id res chain seq x y z
N MET A 1 -5.59 27.77 9.98
CA MET A 1 -4.88 26.47 10.05
C MET A 1 -5.71 25.28 9.57
N LEU A 2 -7.05 25.26 9.65
CA LEU A 2 -7.86 24.16 9.06
C LEU A 2 -7.78 24.06 7.52
N ALA A 3 -7.53 25.17 6.81
CA ALA A 3 -7.51 25.19 5.34
C ALA A 3 -6.35 24.39 4.70
N ALA A 4 -5.28 24.09 5.45
CA ALA A 4 -4.15 23.30 4.95
C ALA A 4 -4.44 21.79 4.88
N LEU A 5 -5.48 21.30 5.57
CA LEU A 5 -5.83 19.87 5.59
C LEU A 5 -6.57 19.42 4.32
N ALA A 6 -7.07 20.34 3.49
CA ALA A 6 -7.87 20.03 2.31
C ALA A 6 -7.07 20.07 0.99
N SER A 7 -5.80 20.46 1.00
CA SER A 7 -4.99 20.57 -0.24
C SER A 7 -4.59 19.23 -0.86
N GLY A 8 -4.86 18.11 -0.18
CA GLY A 8 -4.55 16.76 -0.67
C GLY A 8 -5.64 16.13 -1.54
N CYS A 9 -6.87 16.66 -1.53
CA CYS A 9 -7.97 16.11 -2.32
C CYS A 9 -8.05 16.82 -3.69
N ALA A 10 -7.66 16.13 -4.76
CA ALA A 10 -7.89 16.56 -6.13
C ALA A 10 -9.10 15.81 -6.71
N SER A 11 -10.18 16.53 -7.01
CA SER A 11 -11.33 15.94 -7.73
C SER A 11 -11.05 15.89 -9.23
N GLY A 12 -11.26 14.72 -9.85
CA GLY A 12 -11.11 14.55 -11.29
C GLY A 12 -9.67 14.60 -11.81
N ALA A 13 -8.69 14.23 -10.99
CA ALA A 13 -7.31 14.10 -11.44
C ALA A 13 -7.18 13.01 -12.52
N GLU A 14 -6.50 13.35 -13.61
CA GLU A 14 -6.30 12.46 -14.77
C GLU A 14 -5.30 11.33 -14.46
N LEU A 15 -4.37 11.57 -13.53
CA LEU A 15 -3.49 10.58 -12.93
C LEU A 15 -3.82 10.44 -11.44
N ASP A 16 -4.59 9.40 -11.11
CA ASP A 16 -5.05 9.11 -9.76
C ASP A 16 -4.61 7.70 -9.36
N THR A 17 -3.74 7.61 -8.34
CA THR A 17 -3.19 6.33 -7.86
C THR A 17 -4.27 5.46 -7.22
N LEU A 18 -5.35 6.06 -6.70
CA LEU A 18 -6.46 5.37 -6.05
C LEU A 18 -7.59 5.03 -7.03
N LYS A 19 -7.35 5.15 -8.35
CA LYS A 19 -8.31 4.79 -9.42
C LYS A 19 -7.62 3.96 -10.51
N PRO A 20 -7.33 2.68 -10.23
CA PRO A 20 -6.58 1.83 -11.14
C PRO A 20 -7.30 1.58 -12.47
N GLN A 21 -6.60 1.77 -13.59
CA GLN A 21 -7.14 1.54 -14.94
C GLN A 21 -6.71 0.18 -15.53
N GLY A 22 -5.56 -0.37 -15.13
CA GLY A 22 -5.04 -1.66 -15.59
C GLY A 22 -5.36 -2.83 -14.64
N PRO A 23 -5.34 -4.09 -15.13
CA PRO A 23 -5.57 -5.27 -14.29
C PRO A 23 -4.52 -5.41 -13.18
N ILE A 24 -3.24 -5.21 -13.50
CA ILE A 24 -2.15 -5.22 -12.52
C ILE A 24 -2.34 -4.14 -11.45
N ALA A 25 -2.68 -2.92 -11.88
CA ALA A 25 -2.94 -1.82 -10.97
C ALA A 25 -4.13 -2.11 -10.03
N ARG A 26 -5.19 -2.76 -10.54
CA ARG A 26 -6.35 -3.18 -9.74
C ARG A 26 -5.98 -4.21 -8.68
N SER A 27 -5.11 -5.17 -9.01
CA SER A 27 -4.62 -6.17 -8.05
C SER A 27 -3.85 -5.51 -6.90
N ILE A 28 -3.00 -4.53 -7.21
CA ILE A 28 -2.25 -3.76 -6.21
C ILE A 28 -3.21 -2.93 -5.33
N ASP A 29 -4.14 -2.20 -5.96
CA ASP A 29 -5.12 -1.35 -5.29
C ASP A 29 -5.99 -2.15 -4.30
N THR A 30 -6.53 -3.30 -4.77
CA THR A 30 -7.35 -4.22 -3.96
C THR A 30 -6.60 -4.77 -2.74
N LEU A 31 -5.29 -4.99 -2.85
CA LEU A 31 -4.45 -5.38 -1.71
C LEU A 31 -4.16 -4.19 -0.78
N SER A 32 -3.95 -3.00 -1.35
CA SER A 32 -3.56 -1.81 -0.60
C SER A 32 -4.70 -1.28 0.29
N ASP A 33 -5.94 -1.31 -0.18
CA ASP A 33 -7.13 -0.86 0.56
C ASP A 33 -7.26 -1.47 1.97
N PRO A 34 -7.28 -2.82 2.14
CA PRO A 34 -7.38 -3.42 3.46
C PRO A 34 -6.12 -3.18 4.31
N VAL A 35 -4.93 -3.07 3.70
CA VAL A 35 -3.69 -2.76 4.42
C VAL A 35 -3.76 -1.35 5.02
N PHE A 36 -4.20 -0.36 4.24
CA PHE A 36 -4.39 1.02 4.71
C PHE A 36 -5.50 1.11 5.76
N LEU A 37 -6.57 0.34 5.63
CA LEU A 37 -7.63 0.24 6.64
C LEU A 37 -7.07 -0.26 7.99
N ILE A 38 -6.31 -1.36 7.97
CA ILE A 38 -5.69 -1.93 9.18
C ILE A 38 -4.67 -0.95 9.78
N ALA A 39 -3.83 -0.33 8.94
CA ALA A 39 -2.87 0.66 9.38
C ALA A 39 -3.55 1.87 10.05
N GLY A 40 -4.65 2.37 9.46
CA GLY A 40 -5.46 3.44 10.03
C GLY A 40 -6.09 3.06 11.37
N LEU A 41 -6.60 1.83 11.50
CA LEU A 41 -7.15 1.32 12.75
C LEU A 41 -6.09 1.21 13.85
N VAL A 42 -4.92 0.64 13.53
CA VAL A 42 -3.79 0.55 14.48
C VAL A 42 -3.33 1.95 14.89
N PHE A 43 -3.22 2.87 13.93
CA PHE A 43 -2.89 4.27 14.20
C PHE A 43 -3.87 4.89 15.21
N LEU A 44 -5.18 4.74 14.98
CA LEU A 44 -6.20 5.28 15.89
C LEU A 44 -6.15 4.65 17.28
N ILE A 45 -5.90 3.36 17.40
CA ILE A 45 -5.76 2.69 18.70
C ILE A 45 -4.55 3.23 19.47
N ILE A 46 -3.39 3.31 18.82
CA ILE A 46 -2.15 3.76 19.46
C ILE A 46 -2.24 5.24 19.82
N PHE A 47 -2.56 6.11 18.84
CA PHE A 47 -2.62 7.54 19.08
C PHE A 47 -3.80 7.92 19.98
N GLY A 48 -4.96 7.29 19.80
CA GLY A 48 -6.12 7.50 20.66
C GLY A 48 -5.85 7.05 22.09
N GLY A 49 -5.30 5.85 22.29
CA GLY A 49 -4.91 5.35 23.60
C GLY A 49 -3.87 6.25 24.28
N THR A 50 -2.85 6.68 23.53
CA THR A 50 -1.84 7.61 24.02
C THR A 50 -2.44 8.96 24.41
N ALA A 51 -3.34 9.52 23.58
CA ALA A 51 -4.02 10.77 23.87
C ALA A 51 -4.92 10.67 25.11
N VAL A 52 -5.62 9.55 25.29
CA VAL A 52 -6.44 9.28 26.48
C VAL A 52 -5.55 9.19 27.72
N ILE A 53 -4.45 8.43 27.67
CA ILE A 53 -3.51 8.31 28.80
C ILE A 53 -2.95 9.69 29.15
N TRP A 54 -2.48 10.43 28.14
CA TRP A 54 -1.93 11.77 28.32
C TRP A 54 -2.94 12.74 28.93
N TRP A 55 -4.20 12.72 28.48
CA TRP A 55 -5.24 13.61 29.01
C TRP A 55 -5.70 13.21 30.42
N ARG A 56 -5.87 11.90 30.67
CA ARG A 56 -6.45 11.37 31.91
C ARG A 56 -5.47 11.34 33.09
N PHE A 57 -4.20 11.07 32.82
CA PHE A 57 -3.14 10.97 33.83
C PHE A 57 -2.16 12.15 33.76
N ARG A 58 -2.61 13.27 33.19
CA ARG A 58 -1.83 14.51 33.22
C ARG A 58 -1.73 15.00 34.66
N ASP A 59 -0.50 15.11 35.14
CA ASP A 59 -0.22 15.66 36.46
C ASP A 59 -0.59 17.16 36.54
N ASP A 60 -1.34 17.54 37.57
CA ASP A 60 -1.69 18.93 37.87
C ASP A 60 -0.72 19.60 38.85
N HIS A 61 0.30 18.86 39.31
CA HIS A 61 1.34 19.29 40.26
C HIS A 61 0.75 19.82 41.58
N SER A 62 -0.41 19.29 41.99
CA SER A 62 -1.07 19.71 43.24
C SER A 62 -0.52 19.03 44.50
N ASP A 63 0.19 17.90 44.35
CA ASP A 63 0.89 17.19 45.41
C ASP A 63 2.32 16.75 44.98
N GLU A 64 3.13 16.33 45.96
CA GLU A 64 4.49 15.80 45.75
C GLU A 64 4.50 14.24 45.69
N GLU A 65 3.36 13.61 45.38
CA GLU A 65 3.23 12.16 45.37
C GLU A 65 3.77 11.57 44.06
N PHE A 66 4.85 10.78 44.17
CA PHE A 66 5.43 10.11 43.00
C PHE A 66 4.62 8.85 42.64
N PRO A 67 4.38 8.57 41.34
CA PRO A 67 3.72 7.35 40.92
C PRO A 67 4.57 6.12 41.25
N GLU A 68 3.89 4.97 41.44
CA GLU A 68 4.55 3.70 41.69
C GLU A 68 5.51 3.33 40.54
N GLN A 69 6.79 3.11 40.87
CA GLN A 69 7.79 2.66 39.90
C GLN A 69 7.63 1.17 39.62
N VAL A 70 6.69 0.84 38.74
CA VAL A 70 6.56 -0.51 38.19
C VAL A 70 7.57 -0.71 37.06
N HIS A 71 8.38 -1.76 37.14
CA HIS A 71 9.33 -2.12 36.08
C HIS A 71 9.09 -3.54 35.59
N GLY A 72 8.93 -3.66 34.27
CA GLY A 72 8.81 -4.93 33.58
C GLY A 72 7.43 -5.57 33.73
N ASP A 73 6.86 -5.97 32.61
CA ASP A 73 5.72 -6.87 32.58
C ASP A 73 5.89 -7.77 31.35
N LEU A 74 6.41 -8.98 31.58
CA LEU A 74 6.68 -9.93 30.50
C LEU A 74 5.43 -10.22 29.66
N LYS A 75 4.23 -10.21 30.26
CA LYS A 75 2.98 -10.49 29.53
C LYS A 75 2.64 -9.34 28.59
N LEU A 76 2.76 -8.10 29.09
CA LEU A 76 2.54 -6.91 28.29
C LEU A 76 3.61 -6.86 27.19
N GLU A 77 4.88 -7.11 27.53
CA GLU A 77 6.03 -7.14 26.63
C GLU A 77 5.84 -8.09 25.44
N LEU A 78 5.41 -9.30 25.75
CA LEU A 78 5.11 -10.30 24.74
C LEU A 78 3.91 -9.89 23.89
N LEU A 79 2.86 -9.32 24.49
CA LEU A 79 1.65 -8.90 23.77
C LEU A 79 1.97 -7.84 22.70
N TRP A 80 2.67 -6.76 23.06
CA TRP A 80 2.96 -5.69 22.10
C TRP A 80 4.05 -6.05 21.09
N THR A 81 4.78 -7.14 21.30
CA THR A 81 5.77 -7.62 20.33
C THR A 81 5.11 -8.59 19.36
N VAL A 82 4.35 -9.57 19.86
CA VAL A 82 3.72 -10.61 19.04
C VAL A 82 2.62 -10.04 18.15
N VAL A 83 1.77 -9.14 18.67
CA VAL A 83 0.64 -8.61 17.91
C VAL A 83 1.10 -7.88 16.63
N PRO A 84 2.04 -6.91 16.66
CA PRO A 84 2.56 -6.27 15.44
C PRO A 84 3.26 -7.25 14.51
N THR A 85 4.03 -8.21 15.05
CA THR A 85 4.70 -9.23 14.23
C THR A 85 3.70 -10.08 13.45
N VAL A 86 2.62 -10.54 14.08
CA VAL A 86 1.59 -11.35 13.41
C VAL A 86 0.87 -10.55 12.33
N ILE A 87 0.52 -9.28 12.61
CA ILE A 87 -0.11 -8.39 11.62
C ILE A 87 0.78 -8.25 10.38
N LEU A 88 2.08 -7.96 10.57
CA LEU A 88 3.01 -7.82 9.46
C LEU A 88 3.25 -9.14 8.71
N ALA A 89 3.30 -10.27 9.41
CA ALA A 89 3.46 -11.58 8.78
C ALA A 89 2.28 -11.91 7.85
N VAL A 90 1.04 -11.62 8.26
CA VAL A 90 -0.14 -11.81 7.43
C VAL A 90 -0.10 -10.91 6.19
N ILE A 91 0.21 -9.62 6.37
CA ILE A 91 0.34 -8.68 5.25
C ILE A 91 1.40 -9.18 4.27
N ALA A 92 2.56 -9.60 4.76
CA ALA A 92 3.66 -10.09 3.93
C ALA A 92 3.26 -11.30 3.08
N VAL A 93 2.48 -12.24 3.63
CA VAL A 93 2.00 -13.41 2.86
C VAL A 93 1.15 -12.96 1.67
N PHE A 94 0.16 -12.08 1.87
CA PHE A 94 -0.67 -11.59 0.79
C PHE A 94 0.13 -10.77 -0.23
N THR A 95 1.07 -9.93 0.24
CA THR A 95 1.97 -9.17 -0.64
C THR A 95 2.80 -10.10 -1.52
N LEU A 96 3.34 -11.19 -0.98
CA LEU A 96 4.14 -12.14 -1.75
C LEU A 96 3.31 -12.89 -2.80
N ILE A 97 2.07 -13.25 -2.49
CA ILE A 97 1.15 -13.87 -3.46
C ILE A 97 0.87 -12.90 -4.60
N THR A 98 0.42 -11.67 -4.29
CA THR A 98 0.15 -10.66 -5.32
C THR A 98 1.39 -10.32 -6.13
N LEU A 99 2.57 -10.25 -5.50
CA LEU A 99 3.84 -10.01 -6.18
C LEU A 99 4.17 -11.14 -7.17
N SER A 100 3.90 -12.40 -6.78
CA SER A 100 4.09 -13.54 -7.67
C SER A 100 3.14 -13.46 -8.88
N ASP A 101 1.88 -13.10 -8.64
CA ASP A 101 0.86 -13.01 -9.69
C ASP A 101 1.21 -11.91 -10.71
N ILE A 102 1.61 -10.72 -10.25
CA ILE A 102 1.91 -9.59 -11.15
C ILE A 102 3.27 -9.71 -11.86
N ASN A 103 4.20 -10.51 -11.33
CA ASN A 103 5.49 -10.79 -11.98
C ASN A 103 5.39 -11.91 -13.01
N GLY A 104 4.25 -12.63 -13.06
CA GLY A 104 3.98 -13.56 -14.14
C GLY A 104 4.03 -12.84 -15.48
N ARG A 105 4.81 -13.38 -16.42
CA ARG A 105 4.62 -13.04 -17.84
C ARG A 105 3.40 -13.82 -18.31
N GLU A 106 2.24 -13.19 -18.31
CA GLU A 106 1.12 -13.71 -19.09
C GLU A 106 1.48 -13.58 -20.58
N ASP A 107 1.24 -14.63 -21.37
CA ASP A 107 1.15 -14.49 -22.84
C ASP A 107 -0.02 -13.53 -23.10
N ASN A 108 0.26 -12.28 -23.45
CA ASN A 108 -0.74 -11.31 -23.88
C ASN A 108 -1.06 -11.52 -25.37
N ALA A 109 -1.06 -12.78 -25.82
CA ALA A 109 -1.26 -13.15 -27.21
C ALA A 109 -2.65 -12.72 -27.63
N MET A 110 -2.73 -11.63 -28.37
CA MET A 110 -3.98 -11.10 -28.87
C MET A 110 -4.39 -11.93 -30.07
N ALA A 111 -5.58 -12.55 -30.00
CA ALA A 111 -6.20 -13.18 -31.16
C ALA A 111 -6.75 -12.08 -32.08
N LEU A 112 -6.02 -11.81 -33.16
CA LEU A 112 -6.42 -10.86 -34.19
C LEU A 112 -6.90 -11.62 -35.43
N SER A 113 -7.77 -10.99 -36.22
CA SER A 113 -8.17 -11.51 -37.53
C SER A 113 -7.81 -10.47 -38.58
N VAL A 114 -6.80 -10.76 -39.40
CA VAL A 114 -6.40 -9.91 -40.54
C VAL A 114 -6.86 -10.62 -41.81
N ASP A 115 -7.72 -9.96 -42.59
CA ASP A 115 -8.28 -10.51 -43.85
C ASP A 115 -8.91 -11.91 -43.71
N GLY A 116 -9.58 -12.17 -42.58
CA GLY A 116 -10.25 -13.44 -42.30
C GLY A 116 -9.33 -14.59 -41.87
N THR A 117 -8.03 -14.33 -41.71
CA THR A 117 -7.07 -15.29 -41.18
C THR A 117 -6.81 -14.99 -39.70
N PRO A 118 -7.00 -15.96 -38.79
CA PRO A 118 -6.66 -15.78 -37.38
C PRO A 118 -5.14 -15.75 -37.22
N VAL A 119 -4.65 -14.68 -36.59
CA VAL A 119 -3.23 -14.46 -36.28
C VAL A 119 -3.12 -14.18 -34.79
N SER A 120 -2.23 -14.90 -34.10
CA SER A 120 -1.85 -14.57 -32.72
C SER A 120 -0.66 -13.62 -32.75
N TRP A 121 -0.79 -12.45 -32.12
CA TRP A 121 0.32 -11.51 -31.98
C TRP A 121 0.55 -11.18 -30.51
N GLU A 122 1.80 -11.35 -30.07
CA GLU A 122 2.29 -10.87 -28.78
C GLU A 122 3.06 -9.56 -29.02
N PRO A 123 2.51 -8.39 -28.64
CA PRO A 123 3.19 -7.12 -28.82
C PRO A 123 4.41 -7.00 -27.90
N GLU A 124 5.60 -6.94 -28.48
CA GLU A 124 6.82 -6.61 -27.75
C GLU A 124 7.24 -5.15 -28.03
N ILE A 125 7.31 -4.35 -26.97
CA ILE A 125 7.68 -2.93 -27.03
C ILE A 125 8.93 -2.71 -26.19
N VAL A 126 9.99 -2.18 -26.81
CA VAL A 126 11.16 -1.71 -26.06
C VAL A 126 10.98 -0.23 -25.75
N VAL A 127 10.98 0.08 -24.47
CA VAL A 127 10.90 1.45 -23.96
C VAL A 127 12.30 1.88 -23.48
N VAL A 128 12.89 2.88 -24.13
CA VAL A 128 14.19 3.43 -23.76
C VAL A 128 14.01 4.79 -23.09
N GLY A 129 14.47 4.90 -21.84
CA GLY A 129 14.52 6.17 -21.13
C GLY A 129 15.72 7.00 -21.57
N GLN A 130 15.48 8.07 -22.34
CA GLN A 130 16.49 9.05 -22.75
C GLN A 130 16.48 10.22 -21.76
N GLN A 131 17.50 11.09 -21.79
CA GLN A 131 17.70 12.14 -20.77
C GLN A 131 16.46 13.04 -20.53
N TRP A 132 15.66 13.30 -21.56
CA TRP A 132 14.50 14.19 -21.49
C TRP A 132 13.28 13.68 -22.28
N TRP A 133 13.31 12.44 -22.78
CA TRP A 133 12.24 11.88 -23.61
C TRP A 133 12.23 10.35 -23.54
N TRP A 134 11.16 9.74 -24.04
CA TRP A 134 10.98 8.29 -24.09
C TRP A 134 10.93 7.82 -25.53
N GLU A 135 11.76 6.82 -25.86
CA GLU A 135 11.75 6.17 -27.17
C GLU A 135 10.98 4.86 -27.07
N TYR A 136 10.04 4.64 -28.00
CA TYR A 136 9.25 3.42 -28.10
C TYR A 136 9.60 2.72 -29.40
N ARG A 137 10.05 1.47 -29.32
CA ARG A 137 10.35 0.61 -30.47
C ARG A 137 9.35 -0.53 -30.51
N TYR A 138 8.69 -0.69 -31.64
CA TYR A 138 7.70 -1.74 -31.88
C TYR A 138 8.32 -2.82 -32.76
N TYR A 139 8.26 -4.06 -32.32
CA TYR A 139 8.72 -5.22 -33.08
C TYR A 139 7.51 -6.08 -33.45
N PHE A 140 7.31 -6.29 -34.75
CA PHE A 140 6.18 -7.07 -35.25
C PHE A 140 6.50 -8.57 -35.35
N ASP A 141 7.78 -8.93 -35.35
CA ASP A 141 8.28 -10.30 -35.50
C ASP A 141 9.06 -10.79 -34.24
N GLY A 142 8.96 -10.07 -33.12
CA GLY A 142 9.73 -10.31 -31.89
C GLY A 142 11.08 -9.59 -31.85
N LEU A 143 11.75 -9.62 -30.68
CA LEU A 143 13.12 -9.12 -30.49
C LEU A 143 14.22 -10.01 -31.07
#